data_AF-A0A968Z072-F1
#
_entry.id   AF-A0A968Z072-F1
#
_cell.length_a   1.000
_cell.length_b   1.000
_cell.length_c   1.000
_cell.angle_alpha   90.00
_cell.angle_beta   90.00
_cell.angle_gamma   90.00
#
_symmetry.space_group_name_H-M   'P 1'
#
loop_
_entity.id
_entity.type
_entity.pdbx_description
1 polymer ?
#
loop_
_entity_poly.entity_id
_entity_poly.type
_entity_poly.pdbx_seq_one_letter_code
_entity_poly.pdbx_strand_id
1 'polypeptide(L)'
;MFYGYLPGTSQRIRGDRKHGQENLAVDCTLSAPKSFSMHALTDLRLYDVHMEACRRTQADLDQRYGYQRKFIDGKQVNVMGDGLIVAAIPHWTSREDDMMLHTHLIIFNGVQGPDGKWRAFDDRQFSYAEWAGSFYRNELAKLTQDAGYQIREVALKDGGHSFEIEGISRSEIEHFSKRSMQIAEAAQAKGVERNAVVLTTRKAKRISKTWQEFRDDLVQEMEHRGVELQTPSNHPIENPIGRTDAAAEIDSAIRHLSERSVSFKREDLIKYALDHMQQFELSEIDAAIQSHPELIQGEDKKFTTADALSREIFTIQAWEKGKGKAHPVLNEVVALNALESLQGLDSIKVKPKPSWES
;
A
#
# COMPACT_ATOMS: atom_id res chain seq x y z
N MET A 1 -7.54 -24.51 4.71
CA MET A 1 -7.55 -23.08 4.31
C MET A 1 -6.75 -22.79 3.06
N PHE A 2 -5.44 -23.07 3.01
CA PHE A 2 -4.61 -22.87 1.80
C PHE A 2 -5.10 -23.59 0.53
N TYR A 3 -5.96 -24.60 0.67
CA TYR A 3 -6.60 -25.31 -0.44
C TYR A 3 -8.06 -24.87 -0.70
N GLY A 4 -8.50 -23.77 -0.08
CA GLY A 4 -9.86 -23.22 -0.22
C GLY A 4 -10.95 -23.90 0.62
N TYR A 5 -10.56 -24.66 1.65
CA TYR A 5 -11.47 -25.33 2.60
C TYR A 5 -11.44 -24.67 3.98
N LEU A 6 -12.60 -24.63 4.65
CA LEU A 6 -12.73 -24.15 6.02
C LEU A 6 -11.92 -25.03 6.98
N PRO A 7 -11.35 -24.46 8.06
CA PRO A 7 -10.56 -25.22 9.04
C PRO A 7 -11.34 -26.43 9.59
N GLY A 8 -10.72 -27.60 9.60
CA GLY A 8 -11.30 -28.81 10.20
C GLY A 8 -12.49 -29.41 9.45
N THR A 9 -12.81 -28.95 8.24
CA THR A 9 -13.94 -29.46 7.45
C THR A 9 -13.56 -29.78 6.01
N SER A 10 -14.43 -30.51 5.33
CA SER A 10 -14.41 -30.67 3.86
C SER A 10 -15.22 -29.59 3.13
N GLN A 11 -15.77 -28.61 3.88
CA GLN A 11 -16.55 -27.54 3.30
C GLN A 11 -15.63 -26.50 2.66
N ARG A 12 -15.94 -26.10 1.44
CA ARG A 12 -15.22 -25.03 0.73
C ARG A 12 -15.58 -23.67 1.33
N ILE A 13 -14.59 -22.78 1.42
CA ILE A 13 -14.75 -21.38 1.87
C ILE A 13 -15.68 -20.62 0.91
N ARG A 14 -15.71 -21.01 -0.36
CA ARG A 14 -16.56 -20.42 -1.39
C ARG A 14 -17.02 -21.49 -2.38
N GLY A 15 -18.01 -21.15 -3.21
CA GLY A 15 -18.45 -22.04 -4.29
C GLY A 15 -17.34 -22.35 -5.29
N ASP A 16 -17.45 -23.50 -5.95
CA ASP A 16 -16.47 -23.92 -6.95
C ASP A 16 -16.45 -22.98 -8.16
N ARG A 17 -15.24 -22.62 -8.57
CA ARG A 17 -15.04 -21.79 -9.76
C ARG A 17 -15.14 -22.69 -10.99
N LYS A 18 -16.11 -22.42 -11.87
CA LYS A 18 -16.29 -23.22 -13.10
C LYS A 18 -15.17 -23.02 -14.14
N HIS A 19 -14.49 -21.87 -14.13
CA HIS A 19 -13.40 -21.54 -15.07
C HIS A 19 -12.33 -20.62 -14.45
N GLY A 20 -11.07 -20.83 -14.85
CA GLY A 20 -9.91 -20.00 -14.52
C GLY A 20 -9.18 -20.37 -13.21
N GLN A 21 -8.02 -19.75 -12.98
CA GLN A 21 -7.28 -19.90 -11.72
C GLN A 21 -8.10 -19.35 -10.55
N GLU A 22 -8.03 -20.04 -9.42
CA GLU A 22 -8.71 -19.65 -8.19
C GLU A 22 -7.78 -18.80 -7.32
N ASN A 23 -8.22 -17.58 -7.00
CA ASN A 23 -7.54 -16.73 -6.01
C ASN A 23 -7.93 -17.23 -4.62
N LEU A 24 -6.98 -17.87 -3.93
CA LEU A 24 -7.18 -18.51 -2.62
C LEU A 24 -6.89 -17.59 -1.44
N ALA A 25 -5.95 -16.67 -1.63
CA ALA A 25 -5.55 -15.71 -0.63
C ALA A 25 -4.88 -14.50 -1.29
N VAL A 26 -4.79 -13.42 -0.54
CA VAL A 26 -3.92 -12.26 -0.82
C VAL A 26 -2.81 -12.25 0.21
N ASP A 27 -1.58 -11.95 -0.21
CA ASP A 27 -0.43 -11.80 0.66
C ASP A 27 -0.16 -10.30 0.88
N CYS A 28 -0.31 -9.84 2.12
CA CYS A 28 0.10 -8.51 2.55
C CYS A 28 1.38 -8.66 3.40
N THR A 29 2.53 -8.35 2.79
CA THR A 29 3.83 -8.49 3.46
C THR A 29 4.22 -7.17 4.14
N LEU A 30 4.34 -7.19 5.47
CA LEU A 30 4.77 -6.05 6.28
C LEU A 30 6.25 -6.21 6.63
N SER A 31 7.09 -5.27 6.18
CA SER A 31 8.55 -5.37 6.33
C SER A 31 9.08 -4.24 7.22
N ALA A 32 9.81 -4.58 8.28
CA ALA A 32 10.45 -3.60 9.15
C ALA A 32 11.62 -2.89 8.44
N PRO A 33 11.98 -1.66 8.88
CA PRO A 33 13.22 -1.00 8.46
C PRO A 33 14.46 -1.85 8.75
N LYS A 34 15.57 -1.54 8.08
CA LYS A 34 16.79 -2.35 8.20
C LYS A 34 17.40 -2.22 9.59
N SER A 35 17.53 -1.00 10.11
CA SER A 35 18.05 -0.75 11.46
C SER A 35 17.19 -1.45 12.52
N PHE A 36 15.87 -1.48 12.36
CA PHE A 36 14.96 -2.20 13.25
C PHE A 36 15.28 -3.70 13.24
N SER A 37 15.42 -4.29 12.04
CA SER A 37 15.79 -5.70 11.90
C SER A 37 17.16 -6.01 12.51
N MET A 38 18.12 -5.09 12.42
CA MET A 38 19.45 -5.21 13.04
C MET A 38 19.37 -5.25 14.57
N HIS A 39 18.61 -4.33 15.17
CA HIS A 39 18.41 -4.32 16.62
C HIS A 39 17.61 -5.54 17.10
N ALA A 40 16.62 -6.00 16.33
CA ALA A 40 15.80 -7.16 16.68
C ALA A 40 16.59 -8.49 16.75
N LEU A 41 17.80 -8.56 16.16
CA LEU A 41 18.69 -9.71 16.33
C LEU A 41 19.21 -9.82 17.76
N THR A 42 19.43 -8.71 18.45
CA THR A 42 20.03 -8.67 19.79
C THR A 42 19.00 -8.41 20.88
N ASP A 43 17.93 -7.68 20.59
CA ASP A 43 16.79 -7.44 21.49
C ASP A 43 15.49 -8.06 20.96
N LEU A 44 15.10 -9.19 21.55
CA LEU A 44 13.87 -9.90 21.17
C LEU A 44 12.59 -9.16 21.53
N ARG A 45 12.62 -8.12 22.39
CA ARG A 45 11.42 -7.29 22.64
C ARG A 45 10.93 -6.62 21.36
N LEU A 46 11.85 -6.29 20.44
CA LEU A 46 11.51 -5.72 19.15
C LEU A 46 10.75 -6.69 18.23
N TYR A 47 10.87 -8.00 18.45
CA TYR A 47 10.00 -8.97 17.75
C TYR A 47 8.54 -8.80 18.19
N ASP A 48 8.28 -8.63 19.49
CA ASP A 48 6.93 -8.41 20.00
C ASP A 48 6.36 -7.07 19.54
N VAL A 49 7.18 -6.01 19.50
CA VAL A 49 6.84 -4.70 18.90
C VAL A 49 6.43 -4.86 17.44
N HIS A 50 7.21 -5.62 16.65
CA HIS A 50 6.87 -5.91 15.25
C HIS A 50 5.53 -6.65 15.11
N MET A 51 5.31 -7.68 15.93
CA MET A 51 4.09 -8.48 15.88
C MET A 51 2.86 -7.67 16.33
N GLU A 52 3.00 -6.77 17.30
CA GLU A 52 1.93 -5.86 17.70
C GLU A 52 1.58 -4.86 16.58
N ALA A 53 2.57 -4.26 15.92
CA ALA A 53 2.32 -3.40 14.75
C ALA A 53 1.61 -4.17 13.62
N CYS A 54 1.99 -5.43 13.39
CA CYS A 54 1.31 -6.32 12.44
C CYS A 54 -0.15 -6.60 12.86
N ARG A 55 -0.40 -6.83 14.16
CA ARG A 55 -1.74 -7.08 14.70
C ARG A 55 -2.65 -5.86 14.55
N ARG A 56 -2.16 -4.66 14.84
CA ARG A 56 -2.89 -3.40 14.63
C ARG A 56 -3.24 -3.20 13.16
N THR A 57 -2.26 -3.39 12.28
CA THR A 57 -2.48 -3.32 10.82
C THR A 57 -3.52 -4.34 10.35
N GLN A 58 -3.48 -5.57 10.86
CA GLN A 58 -4.46 -6.61 10.55
C GLN A 58 -5.87 -6.22 11.03
N ALA A 59 -6.00 -5.63 12.22
CA ALA A 59 -7.29 -5.19 12.74
C ALA A 59 -7.93 -4.10 11.86
N ASP A 60 -7.13 -3.14 11.37
CA ASP A 60 -7.64 -2.12 10.44
C ASP A 60 -7.99 -2.68 9.07
N LEU A 61 -7.20 -3.62 8.54
CA LEU A 61 -7.56 -4.37 7.33
C LEU A 61 -8.88 -5.10 7.51
N ASP A 62 -9.10 -5.70 8.67
CA ASP A 62 -10.32 -6.43 9.01
C ASP A 62 -11.55 -5.50 9.01
N GLN A 63 -11.45 -4.37 9.72
CA GLN A 63 -12.54 -3.39 9.79
C GLN A 63 -12.92 -2.83 8.41
N ARG A 64 -11.93 -2.63 7.52
CA ARG A 64 -12.13 -2.00 6.20
C ARG A 64 -12.52 -2.99 5.11
N TYR A 65 -11.99 -4.21 5.15
CA TYR A 65 -12.11 -5.19 4.07
C TYR A 65 -12.79 -6.50 4.47
N GLY A 66 -13.19 -6.67 5.74
CA GLY A 66 -13.94 -7.81 6.28
C GLY A 66 -15.40 -7.90 5.82
N TYR A 67 -15.68 -7.58 4.56
CA TYR A 67 -17.00 -7.69 3.96
C TYR A 67 -17.03 -8.74 2.85
N GLN A 68 -18.22 -9.30 2.63
CA GLN A 68 -18.51 -10.22 1.53
C GLN A 68 -19.24 -9.51 0.39
N ARG A 69 -19.07 -10.04 -0.83
CA ARG A 69 -19.86 -9.64 -2.00
C ARG A 69 -21.19 -10.39 -2.03
N LYS A 70 -22.31 -9.65 -2.08
CA LYS A 70 -23.66 -10.21 -2.24
C LYS A 70 -24.38 -9.52 -3.39
N PHE A 71 -25.20 -10.24 -4.14
CA PHE A 71 -26.12 -9.65 -5.10
C PHE A 71 -27.49 -9.45 -4.43
N ILE A 72 -28.00 -8.23 -4.47
CA ILE A 72 -29.35 -7.86 -4.04
C ILE A 72 -29.98 -7.09 -5.20
N ASP A 73 -31.12 -7.57 -5.70
CA ASP A 73 -31.86 -6.98 -6.82
C ASP A 73 -31.00 -6.70 -8.07
N GLY A 74 -30.14 -7.67 -8.42
CA GLY A 74 -29.23 -7.57 -9.58
C GLY A 74 -28.04 -6.63 -9.39
N LYS A 75 -27.96 -5.91 -8.27
CA LYS A 75 -26.81 -5.06 -7.91
C LYS A 75 -25.88 -5.77 -6.95
N GLN A 76 -24.59 -5.65 -7.19
CA GLN A 76 -23.59 -6.11 -6.25
C GLN A 76 -23.48 -5.11 -5.09
N VAL A 77 -23.61 -5.60 -3.87
CA VAL A 77 -23.43 -4.85 -2.63
C VAL A 77 -22.38 -5.51 -1.74
N ASN A 78 -21.67 -4.69 -0.97
CA ASN A 78 -20.74 -5.16 0.06
C ASN A 78 -21.50 -5.24 1.39
N VAL A 79 -21.39 -6.38 2.08
CA VAL A 79 -22.04 -6.61 3.38
C VAL A 79 -20.96 -7.01 4.37
N MET A 80 -20.80 -6.25 5.46
CA MET A 80 -19.88 -6.60 6.54
C MET A 80 -20.16 -8.01 7.06
N GLY A 81 -19.10 -8.78 7.24
CA GLY A 81 -19.17 -10.10 7.84
C GLY A 81 -18.44 -10.16 9.17
N ASP A 82 -18.12 -11.38 9.60
CA ASP A 82 -17.40 -11.70 10.85
C ASP A 82 -15.88 -11.61 10.69
N GLY A 83 -15.45 -10.64 9.88
CA GLY A 83 -14.04 -10.35 9.62
C GLY A 83 -13.31 -11.29 8.65
N LEU A 84 -12.03 -10.96 8.44
CA LEU A 84 -11.05 -11.63 7.61
C LEU A 84 -10.41 -12.78 8.38
N ILE A 85 -10.13 -13.89 7.67
CA ILE A 85 -9.25 -14.92 8.21
C ILE A 85 -7.82 -14.69 7.72
N VAL A 86 -6.90 -14.48 8.66
CA VAL A 86 -5.51 -14.12 8.37
C VAL A 86 -4.56 -15.11 9.05
N ALA A 87 -3.57 -15.61 8.30
CA ALA A 87 -2.39 -16.28 8.88
C ALA A 87 -1.21 -15.31 8.84
N ALA A 88 -0.69 -14.94 10.02
CA ALA A 88 0.52 -14.15 10.15
C ALA A 88 1.75 -15.08 10.21
N ILE A 89 2.66 -14.95 9.24
CA ILE A 89 3.84 -15.80 9.12
C ILE A 89 5.09 -14.91 9.18
N PRO A 90 5.74 -14.79 10.35
CA PRO A 90 6.94 -13.99 10.53
C PRO A 90 8.17 -14.70 9.98
N HIS A 91 9.04 -13.94 9.32
CA HIS A 91 10.31 -14.37 8.74
C HIS A 91 11.42 -13.40 9.15
N TRP A 92 12.62 -13.95 9.35
CA TRP A 92 13.82 -13.19 9.74
C TRP A 92 14.79 -12.95 8.59
N THR A 93 14.64 -13.65 7.47
CA THR A 93 15.64 -13.70 6.41
C THR A 93 15.09 -13.29 5.06
N SER A 94 15.87 -12.48 4.34
CA SER A 94 15.68 -12.23 2.92
C SER A 94 16.04 -13.47 2.10
N ARG A 95 15.84 -13.42 0.78
CA ARG A 95 16.25 -14.51 -0.13
C ARG A 95 17.77 -14.64 -0.31
N GLU A 96 18.52 -13.57 -0.05
CA GLU A 96 19.99 -13.56 -0.11
C GLU A 96 20.62 -13.80 1.27
N ASP A 97 19.85 -14.37 2.21
CA ASP A 97 20.26 -14.56 3.61
C ASP A 97 20.73 -13.24 4.28
N ASP A 98 20.06 -12.12 3.93
CA ASP A 98 20.18 -10.89 4.72
C ASP A 98 19.15 -10.90 5.86
N MET A 99 19.47 -10.27 6.99
CA MET A 99 18.45 -10.01 8.01
C MET A 99 17.34 -9.12 7.46
N MET A 100 16.10 -9.56 7.58
CA MET A 100 14.93 -8.81 7.19
C MET A 100 13.74 -9.33 7.98
N LEU A 101 13.39 -8.64 9.06
CA LEU A 101 12.20 -8.97 9.81
C LEU A 101 10.97 -8.51 9.02
N HIS A 102 10.16 -9.48 8.60
CA HIS A 102 8.92 -9.23 7.89
C HIS A 102 7.88 -10.28 8.21
N THR A 103 6.61 -9.91 8.15
CA THR A 103 5.50 -10.83 8.36
C THR A 103 4.60 -10.85 7.13
N HIS A 104 4.34 -12.05 6.62
CA HIS A 104 3.31 -12.28 5.62
C HIS A 104 1.96 -12.40 6.32
N LEU A 105 1.08 -11.44 6.11
CA LEU A 105 -0.33 -11.56 6.45
C LEU A 105 -1.05 -12.22 5.26
N ILE A 106 -1.23 -13.53 5.34
CA ILE A 106 -1.94 -14.31 4.32
C ILE A 106 -3.44 -14.25 4.61
N ILE A 107 -4.15 -13.49 3.80
CA ILE A 107 -5.57 -13.17 3.98
C ILE A 107 -6.36 -14.10 3.07
N PHE A 108 -7.04 -15.08 3.65
CA PHE A 108 -7.76 -16.09 2.90
C PHE A 108 -9.02 -15.51 2.25
N ASN A 109 -9.32 -15.96 1.03
CA ASN A 109 -10.44 -15.43 0.25
C ASN A 109 -11.81 -15.96 0.72
N GLY A 110 -12.23 -15.50 1.89
CA GLY A 110 -13.52 -15.81 2.47
C GLY A 110 -13.82 -14.99 3.71
N VAL A 111 -15.07 -14.52 3.78
CA VAL A 111 -15.66 -13.84 4.94
C VAL A 111 -16.99 -14.50 5.22
N GLN A 112 -17.29 -14.76 6.49
CA GLN A 112 -18.59 -15.27 6.90
C GLN A 112 -19.58 -14.11 7.04
N GLY A 113 -20.68 -14.17 6.29
CA GLY A 113 -21.74 -13.18 6.40
C GLY A 113 -22.58 -13.31 7.68
N PRO A 114 -23.40 -12.30 7.99
CA PRO A 114 -24.38 -12.38 9.09
C PRO A 114 -25.41 -13.50 8.92
N ASP A 115 -25.59 -14.01 7.70
CA ASP A 115 -26.43 -15.17 7.39
C ASP A 115 -25.71 -16.53 7.61
N GLY A 116 -24.54 -16.51 8.25
CA GLY A 116 -23.70 -17.67 8.51
C GLY A 116 -23.02 -18.26 7.27
N LYS A 117 -23.25 -17.69 6.09
CA LYS A 117 -22.73 -18.21 4.82
C LYS A 117 -21.40 -17.57 4.48
N TRP A 118 -20.47 -18.40 4.02
CA TRP A 118 -19.17 -17.95 3.54
C TRP A 118 -19.23 -17.51 2.08
N ARG A 119 -18.59 -16.38 1.79
CA ARG A 119 -18.46 -15.82 0.44
C ARG A 119 -17.08 -15.19 0.28
N ALA A 120 -16.62 -15.07 -0.96
CA ALA A 120 -15.38 -14.37 -1.27
C ALA A 120 -15.47 -12.88 -0.88
N PHE A 121 -14.37 -12.33 -0.36
CA PHE A 121 -14.21 -10.89 -0.21
C PHE A 121 -13.80 -10.28 -1.56
N ASP A 122 -13.88 -8.95 -1.69
CA ASP A 122 -13.45 -8.27 -2.92
C ASP A 122 -11.93 -8.07 -2.95
N ASP A 123 -11.22 -9.06 -3.49
CA ASP A 123 -9.76 -9.06 -3.63
C ASP A 123 -9.20 -7.88 -4.43
N ARG A 124 -10.01 -7.28 -5.32
CA ARG A 124 -9.65 -6.06 -6.04
C ARG A 124 -9.42 -4.88 -5.11
N GLN A 125 -10.10 -4.83 -3.97
CA GLN A 125 -9.92 -3.74 -3.02
C GLN A 125 -8.64 -3.86 -2.20
N PHE A 126 -8.03 -5.05 -2.14
CA PHE A 126 -6.71 -5.19 -1.53
C PHE A 126 -5.60 -4.55 -2.36
N SER A 127 -5.80 -4.33 -3.67
CA SER A 127 -4.91 -3.45 -4.43
C SER A 127 -4.94 -2.00 -3.94
N TYR A 128 -5.91 -1.63 -3.12
CA TYR A 128 -6.02 -0.31 -2.47
C TYR A 128 -5.46 -0.30 -1.06
N ALA A 129 -5.00 -1.43 -0.52
CA ALA A 129 -4.38 -1.52 0.79
C ALA A 129 -2.90 -1.07 0.79
N GLU A 130 -2.46 -0.27 -0.19
CA GLU A 130 -1.11 0.31 -0.20
C GLU A 130 -0.83 1.14 1.06
N TRP A 131 -1.88 1.77 1.62
CA TRP A 131 -1.82 2.47 2.90
C TRP A 131 -1.42 1.57 4.07
N ALA A 132 -1.69 0.25 4.02
CA ALA A 132 -1.42 -0.67 5.12
C ALA A 132 0.08 -0.76 5.44
N GLY A 133 0.94 -0.64 4.43
CA GLY A 133 2.39 -0.57 4.64
C GLY A 133 2.81 0.70 5.37
N SER A 134 2.20 1.84 5.02
CA SER A 134 2.46 3.14 5.68
C SER A 134 1.91 3.14 7.10
N PHE A 135 0.72 2.58 7.32
CA PHE A 135 0.14 2.41 8.65
C PHE A 135 0.99 1.51 9.54
N TYR A 136 1.45 0.37 9.02
CA TYR A 136 2.37 -0.50 9.75
C TYR A 136 3.65 0.24 10.15
N ARG A 137 4.27 1.03 9.25
CA ARG A 137 5.48 1.80 9.59
C ARG A 137 5.20 2.87 10.64
N ASN A 138 4.06 3.54 10.56
CA ASN A 138 3.61 4.52 11.54
C ASN A 138 3.45 3.90 12.92
N GLU A 139 2.74 2.77 13.02
CA GLU A 139 2.55 2.04 14.28
C GLU A 139 3.86 1.46 14.81
N LEU A 140 4.70 0.90 13.94
CA LEU A 140 6.00 0.39 14.32
C LEU A 140 6.88 1.49 14.90
N ALA A 141 6.88 2.70 14.31
CA ALA A 141 7.65 3.83 14.81
C ALA A 141 7.24 4.24 16.23
N LYS A 142 5.93 4.38 16.47
CA LYS A 142 5.38 4.68 17.80
C LYS A 142 5.82 3.63 18.82
N LEU A 143 5.57 2.35 18.52
CA LEU A 143 5.90 1.24 19.41
C LEU A 143 7.40 1.09 19.65
N THR A 144 8.23 1.45 18.66
CA THR A 144 9.70 1.46 18.79
C THR A 144 10.16 2.52 19.79
N GLN A 145 9.57 3.71 19.72
CA GLN A 145 9.82 4.79 20.66
C GLN A 145 9.31 4.46 22.07
N ASP A 146 8.13 3.85 22.18
CA ASP A 146 7.60 3.33 23.45
C ASP A 146 8.54 2.29 24.08
N ALA A 147 9.22 1.49 23.24
CA ALA A 147 10.22 0.51 23.67
C ALA A 147 11.58 1.13 24.08
N GLY A 148 11.73 2.45 23.99
CA GLY A 148 12.88 3.21 24.45
C GLY A 148 13.90 3.58 23.37
N TYR A 149 13.61 3.33 22.10
CA TYR A 149 14.54 3.62 21.00
C TYR A 149 14.31 4.99 20.38
N GLN A 150 15.39 5.74 20.14
CA GLN A 150 15.32 6.95 19.33
C GLN A 150 15.35 6.55 17.86
N ILE A 151 14.51 7.22 17.08
CA ILE A 151 14.38 6.99 15.65
C ILE A 151 14.60 8.29 14.90
N ARG A 152 15.08 8.18 13.67
CA ARG A 152 15.11 9.27 12.69
C ARG A 152 14.27 8.91 11.48
N GLU A 153 13.64 9.91 10.92
CA GLU A 153 12.88 9.79 9.70
C GLU A 153 13.82 9.63 8.48
N VAL A 154 13.41 8.81 7.52
CA VAL A 154 14.11 8.61 6.25
C VAL A 154 13.14 8.68 5.09
N ALA A 155 13.48 9.46 4.07
CA ALA A 155 12.70 9.53 2.84
C ALA A 155 12.88 8.25 2.00
N LEU A 156 11.77 7.72 1.50
CA LEU A 156 11.71 6.63 0.55
C LEU A 156 11.75 7.17 -0.89
N LYS A 157 12.12 6.31 -1.84
CA LYS A 157 12.28 6.70 -3.25
C LYS A 157 10.97 7.05 -3.95
N ASP A 158 9.85 6.57 -3.45
CA ASP A 158 8.50 6.83 -3.96
C ASP A 158 7.88 8.11 -3.37
N GLY A 159 8.65 8.87 -2.59
CA GLY A 159 8.19 10.11 -1.95
C GLY A 159 7.49 9.89 -0.61
N GLY A 160 7.29 8.64 -0.17
CA GLY A 160 6.86 8.35 1.20
C GLY A 160 8.03 8.41 2.18
N HIS A 161 7.74 8.24 3.47
CA HIS A 161 8.76 8.19 4.51
C HIS A 161 8.68 6.89 5.32
N SER A 162 9.79 6.62 5.99
CA SER A 162 10.00 5.52 6.93
C SER A 162 10.84 6.06 8.09
N PHE A 163 11.26 5.20 9.00
CA PHE A 163 12.25 5.53 10.02
C PHE A 163 13.41 4.55 10.02
N GLU A 164 14.50 4.94 10.66
CA GLU A 164 15.56 4.05 11.12
C GLU A 164 15.85 4.35 12.60
N ILE A 165 16.18 3.33 13.38
CA ILE A 165 16.70 3.48 14.75
C ILE A 165 18.06 4.17 14.67
N GLU A 166 18.29 5.13 15.57
CA GLU A 166 19.54 5.87 15.65
C GLU A 166 20.74 4.99 16.01
N GLY A 167 21.95 5.45 15.70
CA GLY A 167 23.21 4.74 15.98
C GLY A 167 23.75 3.90 14.83
N ILE A 168 22.90 3.47 13.88
CA ILE A 168 23.36 2.75 12.68
C ILE A 168 23.50 3.74 11.51
N SER A 169 24.68 3.81 10.91
CA SER A 169 24.95 4.64 9.75
C SER A 169 24.30 4.11 8.46
N ARG A 170 24.19 4.98 7.46
CA ARG A 170 23.64 4.60 6.14
C ARG A 170 24.49 3.53 5.44
N SER A 171 25.82 3.60 5.54
CA SER A 171 26.72 2.63 4.91
C SER A 171 26.58 1.24 5.53
N GLU A 172 26.29 1.14 6.83
CA GLU A 172 25.99 -0.13 7.50
C GLU A 172 24.64 -0.69 7.06
N ILE A 173 23.60 0.14 6.97
CA ILE A 173 22.30 -0.26 6.43
C ILE A 173 22.44 -0.81 5.00
N GLU A 174 23.18 -0.11 4.13
CA GLU A 174 23.41 -0.53 2.74
C GLU A 174 24.18 -1.87 2.67
N HIS A 175 25.20 -2.05 3.52
CA HIS A 175 25.98 -3.30 3.62
C HIS A 175 25.11 -4.51 3.97
N PHE A 176 24.21 -4.37 4.95
CA PHE A 176 23.28 -5.43 5.34
C PHE A 176 22.03 -5.51 4.44
N SER A 177 21.97 -4.75 3.34
CA SER A 177 20.86 -4.71 2.38
C SER A 177 21.24 -5.32 1.02
N LYS A 178 21.99 -6.43 1.00
CA LYS A 178 22.57 -7.04 -0.22
C LYS A 178 21.53 -7.25 -1.31
N ARG A 179 20.33 -7.77 -0.98
CA ARG A 179 19.25 -7.94 -1.97
C ARG A 179 18.82 -6.62 -2.61
N SER A 180 18.69 -5.55 -1.83
CA SER A 180 18.28 -4.24 -2.33
C SER A 180 19.33 -3.61 -3.25
N MET A 181 20.61 -3.81 -2.92
CA MET A 181 21.76 -3.37 -3.71
C MET A 181 21.82 -4.11 -5.05
N GLN A 182 21.68 -5.44 -5.06
CA GLN A 182 21.61 -6.22 -6.30
C GLN A 182 20.48 -5.76 -7.23
N ILE A 183 19.30 -5.45 -6.68
CA ILE A 183 18.18 -4.90 -7.47
C ILE A 183 18.54 -3.52 -8.02
N ALA A 184 19.21 -2.67 -7.23
CA ALA A 184 19.60 -1.33 -7.64
C ALA A 184 20.58 -1.38 -8.82
N GLU A 185 21.64 -2.17 -8.68
CA GLU A 185 22.68 -2.34 -9.69
C GLU A 185 22.10 -2.92 -10.98
N ALA A 186 21.25 -3.96 -10.88
CA ALA A 186 20.63 -4.56 -12.06
C ALA A 186 19.64 -3.62 -12.77
N ALA A 187 18.91 -2.79 -12.02
CA ALA A 187 17.99 -1.80 -12.56
C ALA A 187 18.76 -0.69 -13.30
N GLN A 188 19.82 -0.19 -12.66
CA GLN A 188 20.71 0.83 -13.23
C GLN A 188 21.41 0.32 -14.50
N ALA A 189 21.97 -0.89 -14.48
CA ALA A 189 22.65 -1.49 -15.63
C ALA A 189 21.71 -1.68 -16.85
N LYS A 190 20.41 -1.86 -16.60
CA LYS A 190 19.40 -2.03 -17.66
C LYS A 190 18.65 -0.73 -18.02
N GLY A 191 18.85 0.36 -17.28
CA GLY A 191 18.11 1.60 -17.45
C GLY A 191 16.60 1.44 -17.25
N VAL A 192 16.17 0.56 -16.33
CA VAL A 192 14.76 0.27 -16.05
C VAL A 192 14.42 0.47 -14.58
N GLU A 193 13.14 0.61 -14.29
CA GLU A 193 12.64 0.62 -12.91
C GLU A 193 12.96 -0.69 -12.17
N ARG A 194 13.20 -0.57 -10.85
CA ARG A 194 13.58 -1.71 -9.99
C ARG A 194 12.62 -2.90 -10.13
N ASN A 195 11.33 -2.64 -10.20
CA ASN A 195 10.28 -3.67 -10.29
C ASN A 195 10.45 -4.58 -11.51
N ALA A 196 11.02 -4.07 -12.61
CA ALA A 196 11.26 -4.87 -13.83
C ALA A 196 12.35 -5.94 -13.65
N VAL A 197 13.25 -5.77 -12.68
CA VAL A 197 14.38 -6.68 -12.45
C VAL A 197 14.24 -7.53 -11.18
N VAL A 198 13.22 -7.28 -10.34
CA VAL A 198 12.99 -8.01 -9.08
C VAL A 198 12.89 -9.51 -9.30
N LEU A 199 12.22 -9.97 -10.37
CA LEU A 199 12.03 -11.39 -10.67
C LEU A 199 13.26 -12.03 -11.33
N THR A 200 13.90 -11.32 -12.25
CA THR A 200 15.02 -11.85 -13.05
C THR A 200 16.33 -11.93 -12.27
N THR A 201 16.46 -11.14 -11.19
CA THR A 201 17.61 -11.18 -10.28
C THR A 201 17.43 -12.16 -9.11
N ARG A 202 16.34 -12.96 -9.09
CA ARG A 202 16.07 -13.89 -7.98
C ARG A 202 16.95 -15.12 -8.07
N LYS A 203 17.64 -15.44 -6.97
CA LYS A 203 18.16 -16.79 -6.72
C LYS A 203 17.11 -17.65 -6.01
N ALA A 204 17.26 -18.96 -6.13
CA ALA A 204 16.48 -19.91 -5.33
C ALA A 204 16.89 -19.76 -3.84
N LYS A 205 15.90 -19.75 -2.93
CA LYS A 205 16.16 -19.65 -1.49
C LYS A 205 16.84 -20.94 -1.04
N ARG A 206 18.06 -20.85 -0.49
CA ARG A 206 18.83 -22.00 -0.01
C ARG A 206 18.91 -21.95 1.51
N ILE A 207 18.00 -22.65 2.20
CA ILE A 207 18.05 -22.73 3.66
C ILE A 207 19.16 -23.72 4.02
N SER A 208 20.34 -23.22 4.39
CA SER A 208 21.48 -24.06 4.77
C SER A 208 21.95 -23.88 6.21
N LYS A 209 21.35 -22.96 6.98
CA LYS A 209 21.70 -22.66 8.37
C LYS A 209 20.47 -22.71 9.26
N THR A 210 20.66 -23.07 10.52
CA THR A 210 19.68 -22.86 11.58
C THR A 210 19.51 -21.35 11.86
N TRP A 211 18.42 -20.98 12.55
CA TRP A 211 18.22 -19.59 12.95
C TRP A 211 19.33 -19.10 13.89
N GLN A 212 19.80 -19.95 14.82
CA GLN A 212 20.89 -19.60 15.73
C GLN A 212 22.17 -19.28 14.96
N GLU A 213 22.62 -20.17 14.06
CA GLU A 213 23.82 -19.95 13.25
C GLU A 213 23.69 -18.68 12.39
N PHE A 214 22.54 -18.48 11.76
CA PHE A 214 22.27 -17.28 10.97
C PHE A 214 22.38 -15.99 11.79
N ARG A 215 21.78 -15.98 12.97
CA ARG A 215 21.81 -14.84 13.89
C ARG A 215 23.23 -14.57 14.38
N ASP A 216 23.93 -15.60 14.84
CA ASP A 216 25.26 -15.46 15.42
C ASP A 216 26.27 -14.96 14.39
N ASP A 217 26.20 -15.43 13.14
CA ASP A 217 27.04 -14.93 12.04
C ASP A 217 26.83 -13.43 11.79
N LEU A 218 25.57 -12.98 11.79
CA LEU A 218 25.25 -11.57 11.54
C LEU A 218 25.62 -10.68 12.71
N VAL A 219 25.46 -11.16 13.95
CA VAL A 219 25.91 -10.44 15.15
C VAL A 219 27.43 -10.29 15.14
N GLN A 220 28.16 -11.37 14.83
CA GLN A 220 29.62 -11.31 14.69
C GLN A 220 30.06 -10.37 13.54
N GLU A 221 29.33 -10.36 12.42
CA GLU A 221 29.60 -9.44 11.31
C GLU A 221 29.37 -7.97 11.73
N MET A 222 28.33 -7.69 12.51
CA MET A 222 28.08 -6.37 13.10
C MET A 222 29.20 -5.96 14.06
N GLU A 223 29.61 -6.84 14.98
CA GLU A 223 30.70 -6.60 15.94
C GLU A 223 32.04 -6.35 15.24
N HIS A 224 32.39 -7.17 14.23
CA HIS A 224 33.63 -7.02 13.47
C HIS A 224 33.72 -5.68 12.74
N ARG A 225 32.56 -5.16 12.27
CA ARG A 225 32.48 -3.86 11.61
C ARG A 225 32.36 -2.68 12.58
N GLY A 226 32.25 -2.95 13.88
CA GLY A 226 32.08 -1.92 14.90
C GLY A 226 30.72 -1.24 14.85
N VAL A 227 29.67 -1.95 14.45
CA VAL A 227 28.29 -1.42 14.46
C VAL A 227 27.86 -1.23 15.91
N GLU A 228 27.63 0.01 16.31
CA GLU A 228 27.13 0.35 17.65
C GLU A 228 25.59 0.39 17.65
N LEU A 229 24.97 -0.70 18.09
CA LEU A 229 23.53 -0.74 18.30
C LEU A 229 23.12 0.15 19.47
N GLN A 230 22.05 0.91 19.29
CA GLN A 230 21.50 1.75 20.36
C GLN A 230 21.02 0.88 21.52
N THR A 231 21.38 1.30 22.73
CA THR A 231 20.78 0.76 23.96
C THR A 231 19.47 1.50 24.23
N PRO A 232 18.35 0.78 24.43
CA PRO A 232 17.06 1.41 24.68
C PRO A 232 17.05 2.14 26.02
N SER A 233 16.34 3.26 26.06
CA SER A 233 15.99 3.96 27.30
C SER A 233 15.04 3.12 28.16
N ASN A 234 15.09 3.31 29.48
CA ASN A 234 14.14 2.71 30.42
C ASN A 234 12.75 3.38 30.38
N HIS A 235 12.61 4.46 29.63
CA HIS A 235 11.37 5.22 29.46
C HIS A 235 11.07 5.41 27.98
N PRO A 236 9.78 5.49 27.59
CA PRO A 236 9.37 5.87 26.24
C PRO A 236 10.09 7.13 25.75
N ILE A 237 10.47 7.13 24.48
CA ILE A 237 11.01 8.31 23.82
C ILE A 237 9.83 9.12 23.28
N GLU A 238 9.47 10.20 23.98
CA GLU A 238 8.56 11.19 23.41
C GLU A 238 9.27 11.91 22.25
N ASN A 239 8.59 12.11 21.13
CA ASN A 239 9.09 12.91 20.03
C ASN A 239 8.48 14.32 20.13
N PRO A 240 9.16 15.33 20.71
CA PRO A 240 8.50 16.57 21.13
C PRO A 240 8.28 17.57 19.99
N ILE A 241 8.60 17.22 18.73
CA ILE A 241 8.75 18.21 17.66
C ILE A 241 7.94 17.80 16.42
N GLY A 242 7.03 18.68 16.01
CA GLY A 242 6.63 18.78 14.60
C GLY A 242 5.37 18.04 14.18
N ARG A 243 4.66 17.34 15.08
CA ARG A 243 3.36 16.73 14.75
C ARG A 243 2.36 17.82 14.32
N THR A 244 2.01 17.83 13.04
CA THR A 244 0.87 18.61 12.54
C THR A 244 -0.43 18.05 13.10
N ASP A 245 -1.52 18.82 13.08
CA ASP A 245 -2.83 18.22 13.31
C ASP A 245 -3.28 17.42 12.07
N ALA A 246 -4.12 16.42 12.27
CA ALA A 246 -4.56 15.54 11.18
C ALA A 246 -5.33 16.29 10.07
N ALA A 247 -5.99 17.41 10.40
CA ALA A 247 -6.73 18.18 9.41
C ALA A 247 -5.78 18.92 8.45
N ALA A 248 -4.74 19.56 8.97
CA ALA A 248 -3.69 20.22 8.20
C ALA A 248 -2.91 19.22 7.32
N GLU A 249 -2.76 17.99 7.79
CA GLU A 249 -2.17 16.92 6.99
C GLU A 249 -3.09 16.51 5.82
N ILE A 250 -4.40 16.38 6.07
CA ILE A 250 -5.39 16.12 5.03
C ILE A 250 -5.49 17.29 4.03
N ASP A 251 -5.39 18.54 4.46
CA ASP A 251 -5.30 19.70 3.56
C ASP A 251 -4.10 19.58 2.60
N SER A 252 -2.96 19.11 3.11
CA SER A 252 -1.76 18.88 2.32
C SER A 252 -1.95 17.71 1.34
N ALA A 253 -2.61 16.64 1.78
CA ALA A 253 -2.99 15.51 0.93
C ALA A 253 -3.92 15.93 -0.21
N ILE A 254 -4.95 16.75 0.08
CA ILE A 254 -5.91 17.23 -0.90
C ILE A 254 -5.22 18.09 -1.96
N ARG A 255 -4.38 19.04 -1.54
CA ARG A 255 -3.59 19.86 -2.47
C ARG A 255 -2.72 18.98 -3.37
N HIS A 256 -2.00 18.02 -2.80
CA HIS A 256 -1.13 17.13 -3.56
C HIS A 256 -1.89 16.25 -4.57
N LEU A 257 -3.00 15.63 -4.16
CA LEU A 257 -3.77 14.72 -5.02
C LEU A 257 -4.55 15.47 -6.09
N SER A 258 -5.10 16.65 -5.78
CA SER A 258 -5.89 17.46 -6.70
C SER A 258 -5.08 18.09 -7.84
N GLU A 259 -3.75 18.22 -7.69
CA GLU A 259 -2.86 18.63 -8.78
C GLU A 259 -2.80 17.62 -9.92
N ARG A 260 -3.03 16.34 -9.63
CA ARG A 260 -2.81 15.22 -10.57
C ARG A 260 -4.08 14.51 -10.97
N SER A 261 -5.14 14.64 -10.19
CA SER A 261 -6.42 13.97 -10.45
C SER A 261 -7.61 14.81 -10.02
N VAL A 262 -8.69 14.74 -10.80
CA VAL A 262 -9.99 15.35 -10.48
C VAL A 262 -10.74 14.54 -9.41
N SER A 263 -10.40 13.26 -9.25
CA SER A 263 -10.97 12.41 -8.19
C SER A 263 -9.93 11.45 -7.61
N PHE A 264 -10.02 11.16 -6.32
CA PHE A 264 -9.09 10.29 -5.60
C PHE A 264 -9.83 9.47 -4.53
N LYS A 265 -9.25 8.36 -4.10
CA LYS A 265 -9.88 7.48 -3.12
C LYS A 265 -9.60 7.95 -1.69
N ARG A 266 -10.38 7.43 -0.74
CA ARG A 266 -10.10 7.63 0.69
C ARG A 266 -8.72 7.10 1.07
N GLU A 267 -8.35 5.94 0.52
CA GLU A 267 -7.08 5.27 0.78
C GLU A 267 -5.87 6.09 0.31
N ASP A 268 -6.03 6.91 -0.75
CA ASP A 268 -4.97 7.77 -1.25
C ASP A 268 -4.66 8.90 -0.24
N LEU A 269 -5.71 9.49 0.37
CA LEU A 269 -5.58 10.49 1.43
C LEU A 269 -4.93 9.90 2.68
N ILE A 270 -5.39 8.72 3.11
CA ILE A 270 -4.85 8.01 4.27
C ILE A 270 -3.37 7.68 4.05
N LYS A 271 -3.03 7.12 2.88
CA LYS A 271 -1.64 6.77 2.54
C LYS A 271 -0.75 8.01 2.62
N TYR A 272 -1.17 9.12 2.02
CA TYR A 272 -0.40 10.36 2.02
C TYR A 272 -0.14 10.86 3.45
N ALA A 273 -1.19 10.94 4.28
CA ALA A 273 -1.06 11.42 5.66
C ALA A 273 -0.14 10.55 6.52
N LEU A 274 -0.17 9.22 6.33
CA LEU A 274 0.70 8.29 7.04
C LEU A 274 2.13 8.26 6.50
N ASP A 275 2.34 8.64 5.24
CA ASP A 275 3.65 8.65 4.61
C ASP A 275 4.59 9.72 5.16
N HIS A 276 4.10 10.75 5.87
CA HIS A 276 4.95 11.77 6.51
C HIS A 276 5.36 11.43 7.95
N MET A 277 5.13 10.19 8.39
CA MET A 277 5.59 9.66 9.70
C MET A 277 5.22 10.51 10.92
N GLN A 278 4.10 11.24 10.84
CA GLN A 278 3.59 12.14 11.88
C GLN A 278 2.91 11.42 13.06
N GLN A 279 2.87 10.08 13.05
CA GLN A 279 2.35 9.28 14.15
C GLN A 279 0.88 9.54 14.48
N PHE A 280 0.05 9.78 13.46
CA PHE A 280 -1.40 9.87 13.63
C PHE A 280 -2.01 8.51 14.00
N GLU A 281 -3.05 8.51 14.83
CA GLU A 281 -4.00 7.40 14.89
C GLU A 281 -4.88 7.41 13.63
N LEU A 282 -5.22 6.23 13.13
CA LEU A 282 -6.00 6.15 11.90
C LEU A 282 -7.41 6.77 12.06
N SER A 283 -7.97 6.71 13.28
CA SER A 283 -9.23 7.37 13.61
C SER A 283 -9.18 8.89 13.50
N GLU A 284 -8.02 9.51 13.77
CA GLU A 284 -7.85 10.96 13.63
C GLU A 284 -7.88 11.37 12.15
N ILE A 285 -7.18 10.61 11.31
CA ILE A 285 -7.19 10.79 9.85
C ILE A 285 -8.61 10.56 9.31
N ASP A 286 -9.28 9.49 9.74
CA ASP A 286 -10.62 9.17 9.28
C ASP A 286 -11.64 10.25 9.65
N ALA A 287 -11.54 10.80 10.87
CA ALA A 287 -12.37 11.90 11.33
C ALA A 287 -12.09 13.16 10.51
N ALA A 288 -10.81 13.50 10.29
CA ALA A 288 -10.41 14.65 9.49
C ALA A 288 -10.95 14.58 8.06
N ILE A 289 -10.87 13.41 7.40
CA ILE A 289 -11.45 13.18 6.07
C ILE A 289 -12.97 13.33 6.10
N GLN A 290 -13.64 12.74 7.09
CA GLN A 290 -15.10 12.73 7.16
C GLN A 290 -15.71 14.12 7.36
N SER A 291 -15.06 14.97 8.16
CA SER A 291 -15.53 16.33 8.43
C SER A 291 -14.94 17.40 7.50
N HIS A 292 -14.15 17.03 6.50
CA HIS A 292 -13.43 17.99 5.68
C HIS A 292 -14.38 18.81 4.78
N PRO A 293 -14.39 20.15 4.86
CA PRO A 293 -15.37 20.97 4.13
C PRO A 293 -15.17 20.97 2.61
N GLU A 294 -13.94 20.78 2.13
CA GLU A 294 -13.66 20.77 0.69
C GLU A 294 -13.92 19.42 0.00
N LEU A 295 -14.00 18.33 0.76
CA LEU A 295 -14.14 16.99 0.20
C LEU A 295 -15.60 16.68 -0.11
N ILE A 296 -15.86 16.35 -1.37
CA ILE A 296 -17.18 15.93 -1.85
C ILE A 296 -17.07 14.47 -2.26
N GLN A 297 -17.86 13.59 -1.64
CA GLN A 297 -17.87 12.17 -2.01
C GLN A 297 -18.89 11.91 -3.14
N GLY A 298 -18.42 11.36 -4.25
CA GLY A 298 -19.25 10.94 -5.37
C GLY A 298 -19.91 9.57 -5.15
N GLU A 299 -20.84 9.20 -6.04
CA GLU A 299 -21.53 7.89 -5.99
C GLU A 299 -20.58 6.70 -6.14
N ASP A 300 -19.44 6.89 -6.81
CA ASP A 300 -18.38 5.88 -6.96
C ASP A 300 -17.49 5.73 -5.71
N LYS A 301 -17.87 6.42 -4.61
CA LYS A 301 -17.18 6.50 -3.31
C LYS A 301 -15.83 7.20 -3.34
N LYS A 302 -15.41 7.75 -4.49
CA LYS A 302 -14.24 8.61 -4.55
C LYS A 302 -14.57 10.01 -4.05
N PHE A 303 -13.53 10.72 -3.66
CA PHE A 303 -13.59 12.12 -3.32
C PHE A 303 -13.17 12.99 -4.50
N THR A 304 -13.78 14.16 -4.58
CA THR A 304 -13.34 15.32 -5.39
C THR A 304 -13.34 16.56 -4.50
N THR A 305 -12.89 17.70 -5.03
CA THR A 305 -12.89 18.98 -4.33
C THR A 305 -13.92 19.94 -4.92
N ALA A 306 -14.40 20.87 -4.10
CA ALA A 306 -15.29 21.94 -4.57
C ALA A 306 -14.68 22.76 -5.72
N ASP A 307 -13.37 23.01 -5.69
CA ASP A 307 -12.64 23.69 -6.76
C ASP A 307 -12.60 22.85 -8.05
N ALA A 308 -12.32 21.54 -7.95
CA ALA A 308 -12.34 20.64 -9.11
C ALA A 308 -13.71 20.61 -9.79
N LEU A 309 -14.79 20.50 -8.98
CA LEU A 309 -16.17 20.56 -9.49
C LEU A 309 -16.48 21.91 -10.15
N SER A 310 -16.02 23.01 -9.55
CA SER A 310 -16.22 24.36 -10.10
C SER A 310 -15.53 24.53 -11.46
N ARG A 311 -14.31 23.98 -11.61
CA ARG A 311 -13.57 23.97 -12.88
C ARG A 311 -14.25 23.11 -13.95
N GLU A 312 -14.81 21.98 -13.56
CA GLU A 312 -15.57 21.11 -14.46
C GLU A 312 -16.85 21.80 -14.96
N ILE A 313 -17.64 22.39 -14.04
CA ILE A 313 -18.83 23.18 -14.39
C ILE A 313 -18.47 24.32 -15.34
N PHE A 314 -17.41 25.06 -15.05
CA PHE A 314 -16.94 26.16 -15.90
C PHE A 314 -16.58 25.66 -17.32
N THR A 315 -15.88 24.52 -17.42
CA THR A 315 -15.49 23.94 -18.70
C THR A 315 -16.70 23.48 -19.50
N ILE A 316 -17.69 22.85 -18.86
CA ILE A 316 -18.95 22.45 -19.51
C ILE A 316 -19.69 23.70 -20.02
N GLN A 317 -19.86 24.72 -19.19
CA GLN A 317 -20.52 25.96 -19.57
C GLN A 317 -19.79 26.69 -20.72
N ALA A 318 -18.46 26.72 -20.68
CA ALA A 318 -17.64 27.30 -21.74
C ALA A 318 -17.82 26.52 -23.06
N TRP A 319 -17.83 25.19 -23.00
CA TRP A 319 -18.07 24.33 -24.14
C TRP A 319 -19.49 24.50 -24.72
N GLU A 320 -20.53 24.51 -23.89
CA GLU A 320 -21.91 24.76 -24.30
C GLU A 320 -22.05 26.13 -24.97
N LYS A 321 -21.46 27.19 -24.38
CA LYS A 321 -21.48 28.54 -24.93
C LYS A 321 -20.73 28.64 -26.26
N GLY A 322 -19.69 27.82 -26.46
CA GLY A 322 -18.86 27.79 -27.66
C GLY A 322 -19.40 26.89 -28.78
N LYS A 323 -20.32 25.97 -28.48
CA LYS A 323 -20.89 25.03 -29.46
C LYS A 323 -21.51 25.79 -30.63
N GLY A 324 -21.03 25.50 -31.85
CA GLY A 324 -21.49 26.12 -33.09
C GLY A 324 -20.97 27.54 -33.37
N LYS A 325 -20.10 28.12 -32.51
CA LYS A 325 -19.54 29.47 -32.71
C LYS A 325 -18.12 29.50 -33.27
N ALA A 326 -17.41 28.37 -33.24
CA ALA A 326 -16.08 28.27 -33.81
C ALA A 326 -16.16 27.88 -35.29
N HIS A 327 -15.32 28.50 -36.12
CA HIS A 327 -15.13 28.05 -37.49
C HIS A 327 -14.18 26.84 -37.53
N PRO A 328 -14.46 25.83 -38.36
CA PRO A 328 -13.56 24.69 -38.51
C PRO A 328 -12.16 25.15 -38.94
N VAL A 329 -11.12 24.68 -38.25
CA VAL A 329 -9.72 24.99 -38.58
C VAL A 329 -9.31 24.33 -39.91
N LEU A 330 -9.96 23.21 -40.25
CA LEU A 330 -9.85 22.54 -41.54
C LEU A 330 -11.23 22.36 -42.17
N ASN A 331 -11.27 22.45 -43.49
CA ASN A 331 -12.43 22.04 -44.27
C ASN A 331 -12.71 20.55 -44.03
N GLU A 332 -13.98 20.20 -43.84
CA GLU A 332 -14.44 18.85 -43.51
C GLU A 332 -13.96 17.79 -44.52
N VAL A 333 -13.94 18.11 -45.82
CA VAL A 333 -13.45 17.21 -46.87
C VAL A 333 -11.95 16.96 -46.74
N VAL A 334 -11.18 18.01 -46.41
CA VAL A 334 -9.73 17.89 -46.20
C VAL A 334 -9.44 17.11 -44.92
N ALA A 335 -10.23 17.33 -43.86
CA ALA A 335 -10.10 16.60 -42.60
C ALA A 335 -10.44 15.11 -42.76
N LEU A 336 -11.50 14.77 -43.51
CA LEU A 336 -11.89 13.39 -43.80
C LEU A 336 -10.83 12.66 -44.62
N ASN A 337 -10.31 13.28 -45.68
CA ASN A 337 -9.23 12.69 -46.49
C ASN A 337 -7.94 12.50 -45.66
N ALA A 338 -7.63 13.42 -44.75
CA ALA A 338 -6.50 13.28 -43.82
C ALA A 338 -6.74 12.14 -42.80
N LEU A 339 -7.96 11.97 -42.30
CA LEU A 339 -8.34 10.87 -41.42
C LEU A 339 -8.28 9.51 -42.11
N GLU A 340 -8.76 9.41 -43.35
CA GLU A 340 -8.69 8.18 -44.15
C GLU A 340 -7.24 7.79 -44.48
N SER A 341 -6.38 8.76 -44.81
CA SER A 341 -4.94 8.49 -45.01
C SER A 341 -4.23 8.08 -43.72
N LEU A 342 -4.72 8.49 -42.54
CA LEU A 342 -4.24 8.03 -41.23
C LEU A 342 -4.80 6.66 -40.83
N GLN A 343 -6.00 6.27 -41.29
CA GLN A 343 -6.58 4.94 -41.05
C GLN A 343 -5.85 3.81 -41.79
N GLY A 344 -5.02 4.13 -42.80
CA GLY A 344 -4.06 3.19 -43.38
C GLY A 344 -2.89 2.83 -42.46
N LEU A 345 -2.78 3.47 -41.28
CA LEU A 345 -1.86 3.10 -40.20
C LEU A 345 -2.68 2.39 -39.11
N ASP A 346 -2.55 1.06 -39.04
CA ASP A 346 -3.33 0.09 -38.24
C ASP A 346 -3.39 0.28 -36.69
N SER A 347 -3.20 1.49 -36.16
CA SER A 347 -3.05 1.71 -34.71
C SER A 347 -3.98 2.74 -34.06
N ILE A 348 -4.88 3.43 -34.78
CA ILE A 348 -5.75 4.46 -34.16
C ILE A 348 -7.23 4.04 -34.18
N LYS A 349 -7.72 3.49 -33.06
CA LYS A 349 -9.15 3.25 -32.85
C LYS A 349 -9.86 4.57 -32.52
N VAL A 350 -10.59 5.12 -33.49
CA VAL A 350 -11.53 6.22 -33.24
C VAL A 350 -12.69 5.68 -32.40
N LYS A 351 -12.89 6.21 -31.18
CA LYS A 351 -14.07 5.86 -30.37
C LYS A 351 -15.32 6.46 -31.01
N PRO A 352 -16.44 5.71 -31.09
CA PRO A 352 -17.70 6.25 -31.60
C PRO A 352 -18.20 7.40 -30.71
N LYS A 353 -18.98 8.30 -31.32
CA LYS A 353 -19.61 9.45 -30.64
C LYS A 353 -20.36 9.01 -29.37
N PRO A 354 -20.31 9.79 -28.27
CA PRO A 354 -21.13 9.54 -27.09
C PRO A 354 -22.64 9.58 -27.41
N SER A 355 -23.41 8.69 -26.79
CA SER A 355 -24.83 8.42 -27.07
C SER A 355 -25.83 9.46 -26.55
N TRP A 356 -25.41 10.69 -26.23
CA TRP A 356 -26.32 11.76 -25.81
C TRP A 356 -26.69 12.73 -26.95
N GLU A 357 -26.23 12.45 -28.18
CA GLU A 357 -26.77 13.05 -29.40
C GLU A 357 -27.84 12.12 -30.03
N SER A 358 -29.05 12.11 -29.45
CA SER A 358 -30.28 11.68 -30.12
C SER A 358 -31.47 12.41 -29.52
#